data_AF-A0A5M6DLJ3-F1
#
_entry.id   AF-A0A5M6DLJ3-F1
#
_cell.length_a   1.000
_cell.length_b   1.000
_cell.length_c   1.000
_cell.angle_alpha   90.00
_cell.angle_beta   90.00
_cell.angle_gamma   90.00
#
_symmetry.space_group_name_H-M   'P 1'
#
loop_
_entity.id
_entity.type
_entity.pdbx_description
1 polymer ?
#
loop_
_entity_poly.entity_id
_entity_poly.type
_entity_poly.pdbx_seq_one_letter_code
_entity_poly.pdbx_strand_id
1 'polypeptide(L)'
;MFPVSARAQELVGITFDGDLYSISTVDASVSLIGTGTYEGIVGGLEWDPINGRLLALSASIDSPTSLYVVSLDDGSATPIGTTGLGNTIEGGLQFAPDGTLYGAYTEIDAEEYLLEINPTTGAATTLASLPGDRDINGLAWNGSGLLGLDDNSDSIVQIDVTTGNITTLASIDEAVGTIGGMTNFSDDQGYLVVGSGNLYSFNTETGAQQLVGNVGGSGRFFTGLTAPVAIPEPSGLIALAVISACGALRLRRREHRTSTRR
;
A
#
# COMPACT_ATOMS: atom_id res chain seq x y z
N MET A 1 12.59 -18.37 -10.52
CA MET A 1 11.38 -18.68 -9.71
C MET A 1 11.83 -18.87 -8.27
N PHE A 2 11.76 -17.81 -7.47
CA PHE A 2 12.09 -17.88 -6.04
C PHE A 2 10.89 -18.47 -5.28
N PRO A 3 11.11 -19.31 -4.26
CA PRO A 3 10.01 -19.88 -3.48
C PRO A 3 9.27 -18.78 -2.70
N VAL A 4 7.94 -18.79 -2.79
CA VAL A 4 6.99 -17.79 -2.25
C VAL A 4 7.08 -17.59 -0.72
N SER A 5 7.78 -18.47 0.01
CA SER A 5 7.87 -18.42 1.47
C SER A 5 8.86 -17.39 2.05
N ALA A 6 9.72 -16.76 1.24
CA ALA A 6 10.73 -15.80 1.73
C ALA A 6 10.32 -14.32 1.61
N ARG A 7 9.22 -14.01 0.91
CA ARG A 7 8.79 -12.61 0.65
C ARG A 7 7.93 -11.98 1.75
N ALA A 8 7.53 -12.74 2.78
CA ALA A 8 6.67 -12.26 3.87
C ALA A 8 7.34 -11.23 4.81
N GLN A 9 8.49 -10.66 4.45
CA GLN A 9 9.23 -9.65 5.21
C GLN A 9 9.78 -8.54 4.30
N GLU A 10 9.33 -8.45 3.05
CA GLU A 10 9.82 -7.48 2.09
C GLU A 10 8.71 -6.53 1.65
N LEU A 11 9.00 -5.24 1.72
CA LEU A 11 8.27 -4.20 1.01
C LEU A 11 8.91 -3.98 -0.35
N VAL A 12 8.17 -3.35 -1.25
CA VAL A 12 8.72 -2.75 -2.45
C VAL A 12 8.46 -1.26 -2.38
N GLY A 13 9.52 -0.49 -2.63
CA GLY A 13 9.44 0.96 -2.70
C GLY A 13 9.92 1.45 -4.06
N ILE A 14 9.38 2.58 -4.51
CA ILE A 14 9.85 3.28 -5.71
C ILE A 14 10.29 4.69 -5.34
N THR A 15 11.37 5.15 -5.96
CA THR A 15 11.81 6.53 -5.81
C THR A 15 11.14 7.45 -6.82
N PHE A 16 11.22 8.75 -6.54
CA PHE A 16 10.83 9.82 -7.45
C PHE A 16 11.38 9.68 -8.88
N ASP A 17 12.62 9.19 -9.01
CA ASP A 17 13.30 8.96 -10.29
C ASP A 17 12.91 7.64 -10.99
N GLY A 18 12.08 6.81 -10.35
CA GLY A 18 11.62 5.53 -10.90
C GLY A 18 12.51 4.33 -10.61
N ASP A 19 13.45 4.44 -9.66
CA ASP A 19 14.20 3.28 -9.18
C ASP A 19 13.33 2.44 -8.24
N LEU A 20 13.18 1.16 -8.55
CA LEU A 20 12.42 0.19 -7.79
C LEU A 20 13.34 -0.60 -6.85
N TYR A 21 12.99 -0.68 -5.56
CA TYR A 21 13.77 -1.37 -4.53
C TYR A 21 12.94 -2.41 -3.80
N SER A 22 13.57 -3.51 -3.39
CA SER A 22 13.08 -4.30 -2.26
C SER A 22 13.60 -3.69 -0.96
N ILE A 23 12.78 -3.69 0.09
CA ILE A 23 13.08 -3.11 1.39
C ILE A 23 12.75 -4.14 2.48
N SER A 24 13.73 -4.43 3.34
CA SER A 24 13.57 -5.31 4.49
C SER A 24 12.75 -4.65 5.60
N THR A 25 11.69 -5.31 6.04
CA THR A 25 10.89 -4.91 7.20
C THR A 25 11.59 -5.15 8.54
N VAL A 26 12.73 -5.84 8.55
CA VAL A 26 13.47 -6.22 9.76
C VAL A 26 14.53 -5.19 10.12
N ASP A 27 15.22 -4.65 9.12
CA ASP A 27 16.40 -3.80 9.33
C ASP A 27 16.52 -2.65 8.32
N ALA A 28 15.48 -2.40 7.51
CA ALA A 28 15.44 -1.37 6.48
C ALA A 28 16.54 -1.48 5.41
N SER A 29 17.21 -2.63 5.30
CA SER A 29 18.15 -2.88 4.21
C SER A 29 17.42 -2.87 2.86
N VAL A 30 18.05 -2.30 1.84
CA VAL A 30 17.46 -2.16 0.50
C VAL A 30 18.30 -2.80 -0.58
N SER A 31 17.63 -3.34 -1.60
CA SER A 31 18.26 -3.84 -2.83
C SER A 31 17.55 -3.25 -4.04
N LEU A 32 18.32 -2.70 -4.99
CA LEU A 32 17.78 -2.26 -6.27
C LEU A 32 17.25 -3.48 -7.03
N ILE A 33 16.00 -3.40 -7.49
CA ILE A 33 15.37 -4.35 -8.41
C ILE A 33 15.67 -3.91 -9.84
N GLY A 34 15.43 -2.63 -10.14
CA GLY A 34 15.76 -2.03 -11.43
C GLY A 34 15.16 -0.63 -11.57
N THR A 35 15.26 -0.05 -12.76
CA THR A 35 14.89 1.35 -13.01
C THR A 35 13.86 1.40 -14.13
N GLY A 36 12.71 1.99 -13.83
CA GLY A 36 11.65 2.23 -14.79
C GLY A 36 11.86 3.50 -15.60
N THR A 37 11.05 3.68 -16.64
CA THR A 37 10.94 4.96 -17.36
C THR A 37 9.48 5.38 -17.35
N TYR A 38 9.24 6.59 -16.86
CA TYR A 38 7.90 7.16 -16.67
C TYR A 38 7.80 8.49 -17.43
N GLU A 39 6.58 8.91 -17.73
CA GLU A 39 6.33 10.29 -18.16
C GLU A 39 6.31 11.18 -16.91
N GLY A 40 7.39 11.94 -16.71
CA GLY A 40 7.60 12.73 -15.51
C GLY A 40 8.27 11.92 -14.40
N ILE A 41 7.77 12.09 -13.19
CA ILE A 41 8.26 11.50 -11.94
C ILE A 41 7.29 10.42 -11.48
N VAL A 42 7.62 9.67 -10.43
CA VAL A 42 6.68 8.72 -9.82
C VAL A 42 6.07 9.31 -8.56
N GLY A 43 4.75 9.40 -8.50
CA GLY A 43 4.00 9.90 -7.36
C GLY A 43 3.62 8.82 -6.34
N GLY A 44 3.25 7.62 -6.80
CA GLY A 44 2.80 6.55 -5.91
C GLY A 44 2.98 5.14 -6.48
N LEU A 45 2.91 4.14 -5.61
CA LEU A 45 3.11 2.71 -5.94
C LEU A 45 2.12 1.86 -5.16
N GLU A 46 1.48 0.90 -5.82
CA GLU A 46 0.59 -0.01 -5.12
C GLU A 46 0.50 -1.38 -5.78
N TRP A 47 0.38 -2.44 -4.97
CA TRP A 47 0.12 -3.79 -5.45
C TRP A 47 -1.35 -3.99 -5.75
N ASP A 48 -1.70 -4.45 -6.95
CA ASP A 48 -3.04 -4.90 -7.32
C ASP A 48 -3.24 -6.35 -6.85
N PRO A 49 -3.96 -6.58 -5.73
CA PRO A 49 -4.11 -7.93 -5.18
C PRO A 49 -5.04 -8.81 -6.01
N ILE A 50 -5.85 -8.22 -6.88
CA ILE A 50 -6.83 -8.93 -7.71
C ILE A 50 -6.14 -9.54 -8.93
N ASN A 51 -5.29 -8.74 -9.60
CA ASN A 51 -4.63 -9.16 -10.83
C ASN A 51 -3.17 -9.57 -10.63
N GLY A 52 -2.61 -9.38 -9.43
CA GLY A 52 -1.25 -9.80 -9.08
C GLY A 52 -0.18 -9.02 -9.85
N ARG A 53 -0.29 -7.69 -9.87
CA ARG A 53 0.64 -6.80 -10.59
C ARG A 53 0.94 -5.54 -9.79
N LEU A 54 2.11 -4.97 -10.03
CA LEU A 54 2.51 -3.71 -9.40
C LEU A 54 2.04 -2.53 -10.26
N LEU A 55 1.40 -1.55 -9.65
CA LEU A 55 0.94 -0.32 -10.30
C LEU A 55 1.76 0.86 -9.79
N ALA A 56 2.05 1.81 -10.68
CA ALA A 56 2.65 3.09 -10.32
C ALA A 56 1.86 4.24 -10.94
N LEU A 57 1.69 5.32 -10.18
CA LEU A 57 1.12 6.58 -10.64
C LEU A 57 2.27 7.53 -10.96
N SER A 58 2.33 8.05 -12.19
CA SER A 58 3.27 9.15 -12.47
C SER A 58 2.75 10.46 -11.88
N ALA A 59 3.65 11.40 -11.67
CA ALA A 59 3.31 12.80 -11.43
C ALA A 59 4.09 13.68 -12.42
N SER A 60 3.52 14.82 -12.80
CA SER A 60 4.16 15.73 -13.74
C SER A 60 3.46 17.08 -13.80
N ILE A 61 4.25 18.13 -13.95
CA ILE A 61 3.78 19.51 -14.19
C ILE A 61 3.72 19.87 -15.69
N ASP A 62 4.30 19.02 -16.54
CA ASP A 62 4.46 19.28 -17.98
C ASP A 62 3.72 18.25 -18.86
N SER A 63 3.18 17.19 -18.25
CA SER A 63 2.48 16.10 -18.95
C SER A 63 1.31 15.57 -18.13
N PRO A 64 0.29 14.98 -18.78
CA PRO A 64 -0.78 14.32 -18.05
C PRO A 64 -0.24 13.21 -17.16
N THR A 65 -0.82 13.07 -15.98
CA THR A 65 -0.56 11.94 -15.09
C THR A 65 -1.08 10.64 -15.70
N SER A 66 -0.32 9.57 -15.54
CA SER A 66 -0.61 8.27 -16.12
C SER A 66 -0.40 7.15 -15.10
N LEU A 67 -1.18 6.09 -15.26
CA LEU A 67 -1.03 4.85 -14.49
C LEU A 67 -0.18 3.86 -15.30
N TYR A 68 0.72 3.15 -14.63
CA TYR A 68 1.63 2.18 -15.23
C TYR A 68 1.52 0.82 -14.55
N VAL A 69 1.77 -0.25 -15.30
CA VAL A 69 2.18 -1.54 -14.73
C VAL A 69 3.70 -1.56 -14.63
N VAL A 70 4.23 -1.99 -13.49
CA VAL A 70 5.68 -2.09 -13.22
C VAL A 70 6.09 -3.55 -13.06
N SER A 71 7.20 -3.92 -13.69
CA SER A 71 7.83 -5.24 -13.57
C SER A 71 8.63 -5.35 -12.28
N LEU A 72 8.34 -6.38 -11.48
CA LEU A 72 9.13 -6.74 -10.30
C LEU A 72 10.45 -7.45 -10.63
N ASP A 73 10.70 -7.77 -11.90
CA ASP A 73 11.92 -8.45 -12.32
C ASP A 73 13.06 -7.47 -12.63
N ASP A 74 12.72 -6.29 -13.15
CA ASP A 74 13.68 -5.31 -13.67
C ASP A 74 13.24 -3.84 -13.54
N GLY A 75 12.10 -3.55 -12.90
CA GLY A 75 11.58 -2.20 -12.75
C GLY A 75 10.99 -1.59 -14.03
N SER A 76 10.98 -2.29 -15.16
CA SER A 76 10.42 -1.75 -16.41
C SER A 76 8.93 -1.40 -16.25
N ALA A 77 8.53 -0.26 -16.82
CA ALA A 77 7.17 0.27 -16.69
C ALA A 77 6.46 0.31 -18.05
N THR A 78 5.18 -0.08 -18.07
CA THR A 78 4.32 -0.03 -19.26
C THR A 78 3.07 0.80 -18.95
N PRO A 79 2.74 1.83 -19.74
CA PRO A 79 1.58 2.67 -19.47
C PRO A 79 0.27 1.87 -19.65
N ILE A 80 -0.66 2.06 -18.71
CA ILE A 80 -2.04 1.61 -18.80
C ILE A 80 -2.88 2.67 -19.52
N GLY A 81 -2.76 3.93 -19.09
CA GLY A 81 -3.49 5.06 -19.65
C GLY A 81 -3.36 6.31 -18.79
N THR A 82 -3.82 7.43 -19.33
CA THR A 82 -3.82 8.71 -18.62
C THR A 82 -4.95 8.76 -17.58
N THR A 83 -4.72 9.45 -16.48
CA THR A 83 -5.75 9.66 -15.45
C THR A 83 -6.81 10.66 -15.84
N GLY A 84 -6.50 11.52 -16.82
CA GLY A 84 -7.34 12.66 -17.18
C GLY A 84 -7.20 13.83 -16.20
N LEU A 85 -6.33 13.70 -15.19
CA LEU A 85 -5.93 14.80 -14.32
C LEU A 85 -4.93 15.70 -15.06
N GLY A 86 -4.87 16.96 -14.65
CA GLY A 86 -3.92 17.95 -15.15
C GLY A 86 -2.53 17.75 -14.54
N ASN A 87 -1.94 18.86 -14.09
CA ASN A 87 -0.63 18.86 -13.47
C ASN A 87 -0.72 18.29 -12.05
N THR A 88 0.22 17.42 -11.70
CA THR A 88 0.27 16.75 -10.40
C THR A 88 1.72 16.72 -9.92
N ILE A 89 1.91 16.79 -8.61
CA ILE A 89 3.26 16.80 -8.03
C ILE A 89 3.50 15.51 -7.25
N GLU A 90 2.49 14.99 -6.56
CA GLU A 90 2.61 13.86 -5.62
C GLU A 90 1.30 13.05 -5.53
N GLY A 91 1.33 11.94 -4.78
CA GLY A 91 0.10 11.25 -4.37
C GLY A 91 0.29 9.78 -3.97
N GLY A 92 -0.42 9.34 -2.93
CA GLY A 92 -0.48 7.92 -2.57
C GLY A 92 -1.45 7.10 -3.44
N LEU A 93 -1.26 5.78 -3.48
CA LEU A 93 -2.20 4.81 -4.05
C LEU A 93 -2.54 3.75 -3.00
N GLN A 94 -3.78 3.27 -2.96
CA GLN A 94 -4.18 2.16 -2.09
C GLN A 94 -5.40 1.42 -2.64
N PHE A 95 -5.31 0.09 -2.75
CA PHE A 95 -6.52 -0.72 -2.96
C PHE A 95 -7.30 -0.91 -1.66
N ALA A 96 -8.61 -0.73 -1.72
CA ALA A 96 -9.52 -1.24 -0.71
C ALA A 96 -9.81 -2.73 -0.92
N PRO A 97 -10.28 -3.46 0.12
CA PRO A 97 -10.58 -4.88 0.04
C PRO A 97 -11.63 -5.27 -1.02
N ASP A 98 -12.48 -4.32 -1.43
CA ASP A 98 -13.47 -4.54 -2.49
C ASP A 98 -12.92 -4.38 -3.91
N GLY A 99 -11.65 -4.00 -4.06
CA GLY A 99 -10.98 -3.79 -5.34
C GLY A 99 -11.00 -2.36 -5.85
N THR A 100 -11.58 -1.43 -5.10
CA THR A 100 -11.52 0.00 -5.44
C THR A 100 -10.10 0.52 -5.25
N LEU A 101 -9.52 1.14 -6.27
CA LEU A 101 -8.22 1.80 -6.17
C LEU A 101 -8.42 3.28 -5.85
N TYR A 102 -7.95 3.69 -4.68
CA TYR A 102 -7.95 5.07 -4.26
C TYR A 102 -6.61 5.73 -4.56
N GLY A 103 -6.66 7.05 -4.80
CA GLY A 103 -5.49 7.90 -4.85
C GLY A 103 -5.72 9.22 -4.10
N ALA A 104 -4.66 9.80 -3.56
CA ALA A 104 -4.65 11.18 -3.08
C ALA A 104 -3.92 12.05 -4.11
N TYR A 105 -4.35 13.29 -4.26
CA TYR A 105 -3.90 14.16 -5.35
C TYR A 105 -3.95 15.64 -5.00
N THR A 106 -2.79 16.29 -5.04
CA THR A 106 -2.67 17.75 -4.95
C THR A 106 -2.52 18.36 -6.34
N GLU A 107 -3.49 19.19 -6.72
CA GLU A 107 -3.33 20.10 -7.87
C GLU A 107 -2.49 21.31 -7.43
N ILE A 108 -1.61 21.79 -8.31
CA ILE A 108 -0.77 22.96 -8.03
C ILE A 108 -1.66 24.15 -7.61
N ASP A 109 -1.34 24.76 -6.47
CA ASP A 109 -2.06 25.90 -5.88
C ASP A 109 -3.54 25.63 -5.53
N ALA A 110 -3.93 24.37 -5.29
CA ALA A 110 -5.29 23.98 -4.95
C ALA A 110 -5.41 23.15 -3.67
N GLU A 111 -6.65 22.79 -3.33
CA GLU A 111 -6.95 21.78 -2.30
C GLU A 111 -6.52 20.39 -2.78
N GLU A 112 -6.27 19.50 -1.82
CA GLU A 112 -6.02 18.11 -2.13
C GLU A 112 -7.33 17.34 -2.35
N TYR A 113 -7.31 16.31 -3.19
CA TYR A 113 -8.48 15.53 -3.56
C TYR A 113 -8.30 14.04 -3.29
N LEU A 114 -9.39 13.40 -2.90
CA LEU A 114 -9.52 11.95 -2.93
C LEU A 114 -10.07 11.52 -4.29
N LEU A 115 -9.42 10.53 -4.88
CA LEU A 115 -9.74 9.99 -6.21
C LEU A 115 -10.12 8.51 -6.13
N GLU A 116 -10.98 8.10 -7.05
CA GLU A 116 -11.10 6.72 -7.50
C GLU A 116 -10.39 6.58 -8.85
N ILE A 117 -9.53 5.59 -9.02
CA ILE A 117 -8.76 5.36 -10.25
C ILE A 117 -9.15 4.00 -10.83
N ASN A 118 -9.50 3.97 -12.12
CA ASN A 118 -9.76 2.70 -12.80
C ASN A 118 -8.43 1.98 -13.12
N PRO A 119 -8.13 0.82 -12.51
CA PRO A 119 -6.84 0.15 -12.70
C PRO A 119 -6.68 -0.51 -14.08
N THR A 120 -7.72 -0.51 -14.91
CA THR A 120 -7.71 -1.07 -16.27
C THR A 120 -7.47 0.01 -17.32
N THR A 121 -7.97 1.23 -17.11
CA THR A 121 -7.87 2.34 -18.08
C THR A 121 -6.99 3.49 -17.62
N GLY A 122 -6.65 3.55 -16.33
CA GLY A 122 -5.96 4.68 -15.71
C GLY A 122 -6.88 5.84 -15.35
N ALA A 123 -8.09 5.94 -15.90
CA ALA A 123 -8.96 7.09 -15.72
C ALA A 123 -9.33 7.33 -14.24
N ALA A 124 -9.15 8.57 -13.77
CA ALA A 124 -9.48 8.99 -12.41
C ALA A 124 -10.84 9.71 -12.35
N THR A 125 -11.51 9.58 -11.20
CA THR A 125 -12.73 10.32 -10.84
C THR A 125 -12.53 10.94 -9.47
N THR A 126 -12.71 12.25 -9.35
CA THR A 126 -12.69 12.93 -8.05
C THR A 126 -13.90 12.53 -7.22
N LEU A 127 -13.65 12.02 -6.02
CA LEU A 127 -14.69 11.64 -5.06
C LEU A 127 -15.01 12.79 -4.11
N ALA A 128 -13.97 13.43 -3.56
CA ALA A 128 -14.11 14.51 -2.60
C ALA A 128 -12.90 15.45 -2.63
N SER A 129 -13.10 16.70 -2.21
CA SER A 129 -12.00 17.56 -1.74
C SER A 129 -11.68 17.21 -0.29
N LEU A 130 -10.39 17.21 0.03
CA LEU A 130 -9.85 17.01 1.37
C LEU A 130 -9.67 18.39 2.03
N PRO A 131 -10.39 18.68 3.13
CA PRO A 131 -10.40 20.01 3.71
C PRO A 131 -9.09 20.35 4.44
N GLY A 132 -8.68 21.61 4.28
CA GLY A 132 -7.50 22.19 4.93
C GLY A 132 -6.31 22.28 3.99
N ASP A 133 -5.20 22.78 4.52
CA ASP A 133 -3.91 22.74 3.85
C ASP A 133 -3.35 21.31 4.06
N ARG A 134 -3.35 20.49 3.01
CA ARG A 134 -3.04 19.05 3.06
C ARG A 134 -2.01 18.69 2.01
N ASP A 135 -1.19 17.72 2.36
CA ASP A 135 -0.22 17.11 1.44
C ASP A 135 -0.06 15.61 1.76
N ILE A 136 -0.91 14.77 1.18
CA ILE A 136 -1.02 13.33 1.46
C ILE A 136 -0.07 12.52 0.57
N ASN A 137 1.11 12.23 1.10
CA ASN A 137 2.22 11.62 0.37
C ASN A 137 2.09 10.10 0.26
N GLY A 138 1.30 9.46 1.14
CA GLY A 138 1.12 8.01 1.15
C GLY A 138 -0.26 7.61 1.65
N LEU A 139 -0.72 6.43 1.24
CA LEU A 139 -2.01 5.87 1.63
C LEU A 139 -1.86 4.46 2.22
N ALA A 140 -2.75 4.09 3.14
CA ALA A 140 -2.87 2.73 3.69
C ALA A 140 -4.33 2.40 3.99
N TRP A 141 -4.69 1.12 4.03
CA TRP A 141 -6.02 0.69 4.49
C TRP A 141 -5.96 0.13 5.92
N ASN A 142 -6.82 0.61 6.82
CA ASN A 142 -6.89 0.12 8.22
C ASN A 142 -8.04 -0.85 8.49
N GLY A 143 -8.61 -1.45 7.44
CA GLY A 143 -9.76 -2.35 7.53
C GLY A 143 -11.12 -1.63 7.60
N SER A 144 -11.16 -0.42 8.17
CA SER A 144 -12.38 0.39 8.29
C SER A 144 -12.45 1.56 7.30
N GLY A 145 -11.29 2.00 6.79
CA GLY A 145 -11.18 3.10 5.86
C GLY A 145 -9.73 3.38 5.48
N LEU A 146 -9.54 4.54 4.87
CA LEU A 146 -8.27 4.98 4.33
C LEU A 146 -7.49 5.78 5.37
N LEU A 147 -6.18 5.55 5.43
CA LEU A 147 -5.22 6.36 6.15
C LEU A 147 -4.39 7.16 5.15
N GLY A 148 -4.01 8.39 5.52
CA GLY A 148 -3.10 9.26 4.79
C GLY A 148 -1.88 9.63 5.62
N LEU A 149 -0.72 9.76 4.97
CA LEU A 149 0.50 10.32 5.52
C LEU A 149 0.59 11.79 5.11
N ASP A 150 0.31 12.71 6.02
CA ASP A 150 0.17 14.15 5.74
C ASP A 150 1.46 14.91 6.12
N ASP A 151 2.10 15.55 5.14
CA ASP A 151 3.31 16.37 5.37
C ASP A 151 3.00 17.66 6.11
N ASN A 152 1.94 18.37 5.71
CA ASN A 152 1.59 19.66 6.30
C ASN A 152 1.30 19.59 7.80
N SER A 153 0.85 18.43 8.30
CA SER A 153 0.54 18.23 9.72
C SER A 153 1.45 17.25 10.44
N ASP A 154 2.48 16.72 9.76
CA ASP A 154 3.39 15.67 10.25
C ASP A 154 2.61 14.55 10.96
N SER A 155 1.62 13.96 10.28
CA SER A 155 0.70 13.04 10.93
C SER A 155 0.17 11.92 10.04
N ILE A 156 -0.21 10.82 10.67
CA ILE A 156 -1.10 9.82 10.09
C ILE A 156 -2.52 10.31 10.33
N VAL A 157 -3.28 10.48 9.26
CA VAL A 157 -4.68 10.88 9.29
C VAL A 157 -5.59 9.75 8.83
N GLN A 158 -6.83 9.72 9.30
CA GLN A 158 -7.90 8.90 8.77
C GLN A 158 -8.77 9.73 7.83
N ILE A 159 -9.04 9.19 6.65
CA ILE A 159 -9.82 9.81 5.58
C ILE A 159 -11.12 9.02 5.42
N ASP A 160 -12.25 9.71 5.57
CA ASP A 160 -13.56 9.15 5.23
C ASP A 160 -13.73 9.16 3.70
N VAL A 161 -13.75 7.98 3.08
CA VAL A 161 -13.79 7.85 1.61
C VAL A 161 -15.09 8.34 0.96
N THR A 162 -16.15 8.55 1.75
CA THR A 162 -17.45 9.03 1.24
C THR A 162 -17.53 10.55 1.26
N THR A 163 -16.90 11.18 2.26
CA THR A 163 -17.08 12.61 2.54
C THR A 163 -15.81 13.43 2.39
N GLY A 164 -14.64 12.79 2.31
CA GLY A 164 -13.34 13.47 2.35
C GLY A 164 -12.96 14.03 3.72
N ASN A 165 -13.77 13.78 4.77
CA ASN A 165 -13.46 14.28 6.10
C ASN A 165 -12.18 13.64 6.64
N ILE A 166 -11.34 14.47 7.26
CA ILE A 166 -10.04 14.07 7.81
C ILE A 166 -10.05 14.20 9.33
N THR A 167 -9.50 13.19 10.00
CA THR A 167 -9.19 13.24 11.43
C THR A 167 -7.78 12.75 11.68
N THR A 168 -7.03 13.40 12.57
CA THR A 168 -5.68 12.93 12.93
C THR A 168 -5.78 11.66 13.76
N LEU A 169 -5.07 10.62 13.33
CA LEU A 169 -4.94 9.36 14.06
C LEU A 169 -3.76 9.41 15.03
N ALA A 170 -2.59 9.82 14.54
CA ALA A 170 -1.38 9.97 15.33
C ALA A 170 -0.43 10.99 14.70
N SER A 171 0.30 11.75 15.52
CA SER A 171 1.42 12.57 15.06
C SER A 171 2.66 11.73 14.81
N ILE A 172 3.53 12.19 13.92
CA ILE A 172 4.85 11.62 13.67
C ILE A 172 5.88 12.52 14.35
N ASP A 173 6.84 11.92 15.05
CA ASP A 173 7.81 12.65 15.89
C ASP A 173 8.88 13.41 15.08
N GLU A 174 8.94 13.21 13.77
CA GLU A 174 9.81 13.92 12.83
C GLU A 174 9.04 14.38 11.60
N ALA A 175 9.65 15.31 10.85
CA ALA A 175 9.06 15.84 9.64
C ALA A 175 8.80 14.71 8.62
N VAL A 176 7.57 14.62 8.13
CA VAL A 176 7.20 13.70 7.06
C VAL A 176 7.95 14.06 5.78
N GLY A 177 8.10 15.35 5.49
CA GLY A 177 8.80 15.88 4.33
C GLY A 177 8.01 15.69 3.03
N THR A 178 8.45 16.41 2.00
CA THR A 178 7.77 16.50 0.69
C THR A 178 7.71 15.20 -0.11
N ILE A 179 8.22 14.09 0.42
CA ILE A 179 8.17 12.79 -0.25
C ILE A 179 8.05 11.74 0.84
N GLY A 180 7.07 10.85 0.67
CA GLY A 180 6.84 9.73 1.57
C GLY A 180 6.13 8.59 0.86
N GLY A 181 6.14 7.43 1.50
CA GLY A 181 5.37 6.27 1.05
C GLY A 181 4.79 5.58 2.25
N MET A 182 3.55 5.14 2.17
CA MET A 182 2.86 4.41 3.23
C MET A 182 2.17 3.20 2.63
N THR A 183 2.04 2.13 3.40
CA THR A 183 1.29 0.93 2.99
C THR A 183 0.82 0.15 4.21
N ASN A 184 -0.31 -0.55 4.10
CA ASN A 184 -0.66 -1.60 5.05
C ASN A 184 0.06 -2.90 4.69
N PHE A 185 0.53 -3.63 5.70
CA PHE A 185 1.27 -4.89 5.55
C PHE A 185 0.51 -6.08 6.11
N SER A 186 -0.34 -5.86 7.10
CA SER A 186 -1.33 -6.80 7.61
C SER A 186 -2.48 -6.00 8.23
N ASP A 187 -3.46 -6.67 8.83
CA ASP A 187 -4.66 -6.03 9.38
C ASP A 187 -4.32 -4.90 10.37
N ASP A 188 -3.35 -5.11 11.25
CA ASP A 188 -2.99 -4.20 12.35
C ASP A 188 -1.61 -3.53 12.19
N GLN A 189 -0.89 -3.82 11.10
CA GLN A 189 0.49 -3.36 10.89
C GLN A 189 0.65 -2.75 9.50
N GLY A 190 1.16 -1.53 9.43
CA GLY A 190 1.61 -0.88 8.21
C GLY A 190 3.07 -0.43 8.33
N TYR A 191 3.59 0.09 7.22
CA TYR A 191 4.89 0.72 7.14
C TYR A 191 4.80 2.07 6.45
N LEU A 192 5.66 2.99 6.86
CA LEU A 192 5.80 4.30 6.22
C LEU A 192 7.27 4.72 6.14
N VAL A 193 7.60 5.49 5.12
CA VAL A 193 8.89 6.17 4.96
C VAL A 193 8.64 7.67 4.97
N VAL A 194 9.46 8.39 5.73
CA VAL A 194 9.46 9.86 5.82
C VAL A 194 10.72 10.46 5.17
N GLY A 195 10.78 11.77 5.00
CA GLY A 195 11.76 12.51 4.22
C GLY A 195 13.21 12.39 4.71
N SER A 196 13.42 11.99 5.97
CA SER A 196 14.75 11.62 6.48
C SER A 196 15.26 10.27 5.95
N GLY A 197 14.40 9.51 5.27
CA GLY A 197 14.63 8.15 4.82
C GLY A 197 14.44 7.11 5.94
N ASN A 198 13.87 7.49 7.08
CA ASN A 198 13.54 6.53 8.13
C ASN A 198 12.32 5.70 7.73
N LEU A 199 12.43 4.38 7.91
CA LEU A 199 11.33 3.43 7.78
C LEU A 199 10.76 3.18 9.18
N TYR A 200 9.46 3.41 9.31
CA TYR A 200 8.68 3.08 10.50
C TYR A 200 7.73 1.95 10.19
N SER A 201 7.57 1.06 11.16
CA SER A 201 6.39 0.22 11.27
C SER A 201 5.36 0.98 12.13
N PHE A 202 4.08 0.96 11.78
CA PHE A 202 3.02 1.58 12.58
C PHE A 202 1.79 0.69 12.75
N ASN A 203 1.10 0.82 13.87
CA ASN A 203 -0.19 0.14 14.08
C ASN A 203 -1.30 0.87 13.33
N THR A 204 -2.05 0.18 12.46
CA THR A 204 -3.04 0.80 11.56
C THR A 204 -4.29 1.33 12.29
N GLU A 205 -4.58 0.85 13.50
CA GLU A 205 -5.72 1.29 14.29
C GLU A 205 -5.40 2.48 15.21
N THR A 206 -4.15 2.63 15.64
CA THR A 206 -3.75 3.62 16.65
C THR A 206 -2.71 4.62 16.14
N GLY A 207 -2.08 4.35 15.01
CA GLY A 207 -0.97 5.13 14.47
C GLY A 207 0.32 5.05 15.31
N ALA A 208 0.41 4.16 16.31
CA ALA A 208 1.60 3.99 17.13
C ALA A 208 2.78 3.50 16.27
N GLN A 209 3.88 4.24 16.27
CA GLN A 209 5.04 4.00 15.40
C GLN A 209 6.21 3.36 16.15
N GLN A 210 7.01 2.59 15.41
CA GLN A 210 8.31 2.06 15.84
C GLN A 210 9.30 2.19 14.68
N LEU A 211 10.46 2.79 14.96
CA LEU A 211 11.55 2.88 13.98
C LEU A 211 12.11 1.49 13.67
N VAL A 212 12.18 1.17 12.38
CA VAL A 212 12.79 -0.06 11.85
C VAL A 212 14.25 0.19 11.51
N GLY A 213 14.53 1.30 10.82
CA GLY A 213 15.85 1.67 10.34
C GLY A 213 15.78 2.79 9.31
N ASN A 214 16.84 2.97 8.54
CA ASN A 214 16.91 4.01 7.52
C ASN A 214 17.26 3.41 6.15
N VAL A 215 16.47 3.72 5.11
CA VAL A 215 16.51 3.07 3.79
C VAL A 215 17.52 3.68 2.80
N GLY A 216 18.41 4.56 3.27
CA GLY A 216 19.51 5.11 2.46
C GLY A 216 19.77 6.61 2.60
N GLY A 217 19.24 7.24 3.63
CA GLY A 217 19.40 8.66 3.97
C GLY A 217 18.64 9.60 3.03
N SER A 218 18.82 10.90 3.23
CA SER A 218 18.17 12.02 2.52
C SER A 218 18.46 12.11 1.01
N GLY A 219 19.00 11.07 0.39
CA GLY A 219 19.27 10.99 -1.06
C GLY A 219 18.39 9.99 -1.80
N ARG A 220 17.57 9.19 -1.10
CA ARG A 220 16.58 8.29 -1.70
C ARG A 220 15.18 8.74 -1.28
N PHE A 221 14.47 9.34 -2.24
CA PHE A 221 13.15 9.88 -2.01
C PHE A 221 12.09 8.87 -2.45
N PHE A 222 11.65 8.03 -1.51
CA PHE A 222 10.61 7.03 -1.78
C PHE A 222 9.23 7.70 -1.82
N THR A 223 8.63 7.74 -3.01
CA THR A 223 7.30 8.31 -3.25
C THR A 223 6.20 7.25 -3.18
N GLY A 224 6.56 5.98 -3.29
CA GLY A 224 5.62 4.88 -3.17
C GLY A 224 6.19 3.73 -2.38
N LEU A 225 5.33 3.10 -1.59
CA LEU A 225 5.65 1.93 -0.77
C LEU A 225 4.47 0.97 -0.88
N THR A 226 4.74 -0.32 -1.08
CA THR A 226 3.70 -1.34 -1.05
C THR A 226 4.25 -2.67 -0.56
N ALA A 227 3.38 -3.56 -0.12
CA ALA A 227 3.71 -4.93 0.23
C ALA A 227 3.22 -5.87 -0.87
N PRO A 228 4.10 -6.36 -1.78
CA PRO A 228 3.64 -7.14 -2.93
C PRO A 228 2.94 -8.45 -2.56
N VAL A 229 3.11 -8.97 -1.34
CA VAL A 229 2.31 -10.08 -0.79
C VAL A 229 2.45 -10.10 0.74
N ALA A 230 1.40 -9.73 1.47
CA ALA A 230 0.94 -10.42 2.68
C ALA A 230 -0.43 -9.87 3.13
N ILE A 231 -1.49 -10.68 3.12
CA ILE A 231 -2.55 -10.74 4.16
C ILE A 231 -3.02 -12.22 4.22
N PRO A 232 -3.20 -12.82 5.41
CA PRO A 232 -2.86 -14.22 5.73
C PRO A 232 -3.86 -15.28 5.21
N GLU A 233 -3.45 -16.55 5.23
CA GLU A 233 -4.41 -17.66 5.16
C GLU A 233 -5.53 -17.42 6.17
N PRO A 234 -6.82 -17.52 5.77
CA PRO A 234 -7.85 -17.73 6.77
C PRO A 234 -7.52 -19.06 7.43
N SER A 235 -6.91 -18.99 8.61
CA SER A 235 -6.69 -20.13 9.51
C SER A 235 -7.99 -20.90 9.80
N GLY A 236 -9.15 -20.35 9.41
CA GLY A 236 -10.46 -20.98 9.43
C GLY A 236 -10.68 -22.11 8.39
N LEU A 237 -9.94 -22.16 7.27
CA LEU A 237 -10.16 -23.22 6.27
C LEU A 237 -9.45 -24.53 6.61
N ILE A 238 -8.30 -24.48 7.29
CA ILE A 238 -7.63 -25.69 7.81
C ILE A 238 -8.33 -26.17 9.09
N ALA A 239 -8.85 -25.26 9.93
CA ALA A 239 -9.62 -25.63 11.12
C ALA A 239 -10.90 -26.42 10.78
N LEU A 240 -11.61 -26.08 9.70
CA LEU A 240 -12.78 -26.86 9.27
C LEU A 240 -12.40 -28.24 8.69
N ALA A 241 -11.26 -28.37 8.01
CA ALA A 241 -10.81 -29.66 7.47
C ALA A 241 -10.40 -30.65 8.58
N VAL A 242 -9.72 -30.18 9.63
CA VAL A 242 -9.29 -31.03 10.75
C VAL A 242 -10.45 -31.42 11.67
N ILE A 243 -11.41 -30.52 11.90
CA ILE A 243 -12.61 -30.83 12.70
C ILE A 243 -13.53 -31.81 11.94
N SER A 244 -13.65 -31.67 10.62
CA SER A 244 -14.43 -32.61 9.77
C SER A 244 -13.83 -34.02 9.74
N ALA A 245 -12.50 -34.12 9.67
CA ALA A 245 -11.81 -35.43 9.70
C ALA A 245 -11.90 -36.11 11.07
N CYS A 246 -11.77 -35.35 12.18
CA CYS A 246 -11.93 -35.87 13.53
C CYS A 246 -13.39 -36.25 13.86
N GLY A 247 -14.37 -35.51 13.34
CA GLY A 247 -15.80 -35.83 13.47
C GLY A 247 -16.18 -37.12 12.74
N ALA A 248 -15.71 -37.30 11.50
CA ALA A 248 -15.97 -38.50 10.70
C ALA A 248 -15.33 -39.77 11.29
N LEU A 249 -14.15 -39.67 11.88
CA LEU A 249 -13.46 -40.80 12.53
C LEU A 249 -14.12 -41.21 13.86
N ARG A 250 -14.72 -40.27 14.60
CA ARG A 250 -15.48 -40.59 15.83
C ARG A 250 -16.82 -41.26 15.54
N LEU A 251 -17.49 -40.92 14.44
CA LEU A 251 -18.74 -41.57 14.03
C LEU A 251 -18.51 -43.02 13.58
N ARG A 252 -17.46 -43.28 12.79
CA ARG A 252 -17.11 -44.66 12.35
C ARG A 252 -16.76 -45.61 13.51
N ARG A 253 -16.16 -45.14 14.60
CA ARG A 253 -15.86 -45.99 15.77
C ARG A 253 -17.09 -46.34 16.60
N ARG A 254 -18.19 -45.59 16.48
CA ARG A 254 -19.42 -45.81 17.25
C ARG A 254 -20.28 -46.93 16.64
N GLU A 255 -20.26 -47.07 15.32
CA GLU A 255 -20.98 -48.15 14.61
C GLU A 255 -20.32 -49.53 14.76
N HIS A 256 -19.02 -49.59 15.03
CA HIS A 256 -18.31 -50.86 15.19
C HIS A 256 -18.40 -51.48 16.60
N ARG A 257 -18.92 -50.72 17.59
CA ARG A 257 -19.10 -51.21 18.97
C ARG A 257 -20.49 -51.77 19.27
N THR A 258 -21.45 -51.62 18.36
CA THR A 258 -22.81 -52.14 18.51
C THR A 258 -23.03 -53.51 17.85
N SER A 259 -22.06 -54.07 17.14
CA SER A 259 -22.21 -55.37 16.44
C SER A 259 -21.66 -56.60 17.19
N THR A 260 -21.13 -56.46 18.40
CA THR A 260 -20.46 -57.57 19.13
C THR A 260 -21.15 -58.02 20.43
N ARG A 261 -22.46 -57.83 20.56
CA ARG A 261 -23.26 -58.47 21.61
C ARG A 261 -24.51 -59.13 21.04
N ARG A 262 -24.34 -60.35 20.52
CA ARG A 262 -25.31 -61.45 20.57
C ARG A 262 -24.53 -62.76 20.66
#